data_AF-A0A7G7LIH0-F1
#
_entry.id   AF-A0A7G7LIH0-F1
#
_cell.length_a   1.000
_cell.length_b   1.000
_cell.length_c   1.000
_cell.angle_alpha   90.00
_cell.angle_beta   90.00
_cell.angle_gamma   90.00
#
_symmetry.space_group_name_H-M   'P 1'
#
loop_
_entity.id
_entity.type
_entity.pdbx_description
1 polymer ?
#
loop_
_entity_poly.entity_id
_entity_poly.type
_entity_poly.pdbx_seq_one_letter_code
_entity_poly.pdbx_strand_id
1 'polypeptide(L)'
;SAPCDNADKTIVYGVNHNTLTKDDLVISNASCTTNCLAPVAYVLDKAFGIEKGYMTTVHAYTGDQPTLDTMHKDLYRARAAALSMIPTSTGAAKAVGLVLPQLKGKLDGSSIRVPTPNVSVVDLKFVPKRNVTAEEVNAAIKAAAEGELKGILDYVTGPLVSIDFNHDSHSSSFAADQTKVLEGNLVRVLSWYDNE
;
A
#
# COMPACT_ATOMS: atom_id res chain seq x y z
N SER A 1 5.62 8.17 13.60
CA SER A 1 4.61 8.39 12.55
C SER A 1 5.15 8.20 11.13
N ALA A 2 6.42 7.85 10.95
CA ALA A 2 7.01 7.51 9.66
C ALA A 2 7.98 6.33 9.86
N PRO A 3 8.41 5.64 8.79
CA PRO A 3 9.48 4.65 8.88
C PRO A 3 10.73 5.27 9.51
N CYS A 4 11.34 4.57 10.46
CA CYS A 4 12.59 4.97 11.06
C CYS A 4 13.58 3.81 11.08
N ASP A 5 14.86 4.18 11.02
CA ASP A 5 15.96 3.24 11.20
C ASP A 5 16.07 2.86 12.67
N ASN A 6 16.54 1.63 12.94
CA ASN A 6 16.77 1.10 14.29
C ASN A 6 15.54 1.07 15.21
N ALA A 7 14.33 1.00 14.65
CA ALA A 7 13.16 0.62 15.44
C ALA A 7 13.29 -0.81 15.97
N ASP A 8 12.85 -1.06 17.20
CA ASP A 8 12.77 -2.41 17.76
C ASP A 8 11.84 -3.28 16.90
N LYS A 9 10.68 -2.70 16.51
CA LYS A 9 9.74 -3.30 15.56
C LYS A 9 9.09 -2.27 14.65
N THR A 10 8.83 -2.71 13.42
CA THR A 10 7.89 -2.04 12.51
C THR A 10 6.56 -2.77 12.55
N ILE A 11 5.49 -2.06 12.90
CA ILE A 11 4.15 -2.60 13.09
C ILE A 11 3.19 -1.99 12.07
N VAL A 12 2.37 -2.87 11.50
CA VAL A 12 1.11 -2.51 10.84
C VAL A 12 -0.03 -3.14 11.62
N TYR A 13 -0.94 -2.29 12.10
CA TYR A 13 -2.10 -2.73 12.87
C TYR A 13 -3.00 -3.63 12.02
N GLY A 14 -3.61 -4.65 12.62
CA GLY A 14 -4.32 -5.71 11.89
C GLY A 14 -3.43 -6.80 11.27
N VAL A 15 -2.15 -6.53 11.00
CA VAL A 15 -1.25 -7.50 10.33
C VAL A 15 -0.29 -8.19 11.30
N ASN A 16 0.59 -7.45 11.97
CA ASN A 16 1.63 -8.03 12.85
C ASN A 16 1.65 -7.41 14.25
N HIS A 17 0.68 -6.56 14.61
CA HIS A 17 0.59 -5.91 15.92
C HIS A 17 0.65 -6.89 17.11
N ASN A 18 0.15 -8.11 16.96
CA ASN A 18 0.21 -9.16 17.99
C ASN A 18 1.65 -9.66 18.31
N THR A 19 2.64 -9.25 17.51
CA THR A 19 4.05 -9.56 17.78
C THR A 19 4.69 -8.61 18.78
N LEU A 20 4.01 -7.51 19.15
CA LEU A 20 4.50 -6.58 20.15
C LEU A 20 4.64 -7.24 21.52
N THR A 21 5.72 -6.87 22.20
CA THR A 21 6.08 -7.31 23.54
C THR A 21 6.43 -6.08 24.38
N LYS A 22 6.46 -6.25 25.70
CA LYS A 22 6.84 -5.18 26.64
C LYS A 22 8.26 -4.64 26.46
N ASP A 23 9.11 -5.38 25.75
CA ASP A 23 10.52 -5.02 25.53
C ASP A 23 10.72 -4.15 24.29
N ASP A 24 9.68 -3.98 23.45
CA ASP A 24 9.71 -3.10 22.28
C ASP A 24 9.41 -1.65 22.72
N LEU A 25 10.45 -0.82 22.83
CA LEU A 25 10.35 0.56 23.35
C LEU A 25 10.23 1.59 22.23
N VAL A 26 10.87 1.33 21.08
CA VAL A 26 10.89 2.20 19.90
C VAL A 26 10.18 1.49 18.75
N ILE A 27 8.94 1.90 18.50
CA ILE A 27 8.08 1.27 17.49
C ILE A 27 7.88 2.20 16.30
N SER A 28 8.09 1.67 15.10
CA SER A 28 7.74 2.32 13.84
C SER A 28 6.35 1.88 13.42
N ASN A 29 5.44 2.83 13.14
CA ASN A 29 4.11 2.54 12.56
C ASN A 29 4.14 2.46 11.02
N ALA A 30 5.31 2.16 10.46
CA ALA A 30 5.56 2.19 9.02
C ALA A 30 5.16 3.53 8.36
N SER A 31 4.78 3.50 7.09
CA SER A 31 4.22 4.63 6.34
C SER A 31 2.74 4.38 5.98
N CYS A 32 2.03 5.43 5.54
CA CYS A 32 0.67 5.31 5.00
C CYS A 32 0.59 4.27 3.87
N THR A 33 1.49 4.33 2.88
CA THR A 33 1.53 3.34 1.79
C THR A 33 1.79 1.91 2.27
N THR A 34 2.62 1.70 3.31
CA THR A 34 2.83 0.36 3.88
C THR A 34 1.59 -0.13 4.62
N ASN A 35 0.90 0.75 5.36
CA ASN A 35 -0.37 0.42 6.02
C ASN A 35 -1.48 0.10 5.01
N CYS A 36 -1.46 0.71 3.82
CA CYS A 36 -2.38 0.34 2.73
C CYS A 36 -2.00 -1.02 2.09
N LEU A 37 -0.73 -1.22 1.77
CA LEU A 37 -0.29 -2.41 1.02
C LEU A 37 -0.25 -3.69 1.88
N ALA A 38 0.17 -3.61 3.15
CA ALA A 38 0.43 -4.78 3.97
C ALA A 38 -0.83 -5.64 4.27
N PRO A 39 -2.01 -5.08 4.59
CA PRO A 39 -3.23 -5.86 4.76
C PRO A 39 -3.63 -6.62 3.48
N VAL A 40 -3.56 -5.95 2.32
CA VAL A 40 -3.83 -6.57 1.02
C VAL A 40 -2.83 -7.70 0.73
N ALA A 41 -1.53 -7.42 0.90
CA ALA A 41 -0.48 -8.42 0.69
C ALA A 41 -0.59 -9.62 1.65
N TYR A 42 -0.97 -9.39 2.91
CA TYR A 42 -1.22 -10.43 3.90
C TYR A 42 -2.31 -11.40 3.43
N VAL A 43 -3.46 -10.87 2.98
CA VAL A 43 -4.58 -11.70 2.51
C VAL A 43 -4.20 -12.48 1.25
N LEU A 44 -3.58 -11.82 0.27
CA LEU A 44 -3.20 -12.45 -1.01
C LEU A 44 -2.11 -13.52 -0.83
N ASP A 45 -1.11 -13.27 0.02
CA ASP A 45 -0.08 -14.26 0.33
C ASP A 45 -0.63 -15.45 1.10
N LYS A 46 -1.53 -15.22 2.07
CA LYS A 46 -2.21 -16.28 2.81
C LYS A 46 -3.08 -17.16 1.91
N ALA A 47 -3.81 -16.56 0.96
CA ALA A 47 -4.75 -17.27 0.09
C ALA A 47 -4.08 -17.95 -1.11
N PHE A 48 -3.09 -17.29 -1.73
CA PHE A 48 -2.55 -17.70 -3.04
C PHE A 48 -1.02 -17.83 -3.04
N GLY A 49 -0.34 -17.30 -2.03
CA GLY A 49 1.10 -17.15 -1.97
C GLY A 49 1.61 -16.14 -2.99
N ILE A 50 2.48 -15.22 -2.58
CA ILE A 50 3.14 -14.29 -3.51
C ILE A 50 4.53 -14.83 -3.86
N GLU A 51 4.80 -15.01 -5.15
CA GLU A 51 6.14 -15.34 -5.65
C GLU A 51 7.00 -14.09 -5.79
N LYS A 52 6.46 -13.10 -6.49
CA LYS A 52 7.06 -11.79 -6.71
C LYS A 52 5.99 -10.78 -7.07
N GLY A 53 6.25 -9.50 -6.81
CA GLY A 53 5.34 -8.43 -7.17
C GLY A 53 6.02 -7.08 -7.28
N TYR A 54 5.37 -6.18 -8.00
CA TYR A 54 5.80 -4.81 -8.17
C TYR A 54 4.63 -3.87 -7.89
N MET A 55 4.86 -2.92 -6.99
CA MET A 55 3.87 -1.94 -6.57
C MET A 55 4.21 -0.57 -7.17
N THR A 56 3.21 0.11 -7.70
CA THR A 56 3.29 1.54 -7.98
C THR A 56 2.28 2.24 -7.10
N THR A 57 2.70 3.26 -6.35
CA THR A 57 1.75 4.14 -5.68
C THR A 57 1.63 5.46 -6.41
N VAL A 58 0.40 5.83 -6.78
CA VAL A 58 0.08 7.18 -7.21
C VAL A 58 -0.33 7.93 -5.97
N HIS A 59 0.53 8.83 -5.54
CA HIS A 59 0.44 9.42 -4.21
C HIS A 59 0.11 10.90 -4.32
N ALA A 60 -0.84 11.37 -3.51
CA ALA A 60 -1.05 12.80 -3.29
C ALA A 60 0.28 13.48 -2.95
N TYR A 61 0.45 14.75 -3.34
CA TYR A 61 1.63 15.47 -2.88
C TYR A 61 1.58 15.65 -1.36
N THR A 62 2.75 15.85 -0.77
CA THR A 62 2.94 16.08 0.66
C THR A 62 3.64 17.43 0.84
N GLY A 63 3.72 17.94 2.06
CA GLY A 63 4.44 19.19 2.36
C GLY A 63 5.94 19.19 2.02
N ASP A 64 6.50 18.03 1.65
CA ASP A 64 7.86 17.91 1.16
C ASP A 64 8.02 18.31 -0.32
N GLN A 65 6.96 18.26 -1.13
CA GLN A 65 7.03 18.73 -2.52
C GLN A 65 6.75 20.24 -2.58
N PRO A 66 7.59 21.02 -3.26
CA PRO A 66 7.52 22.48 -3.21
C PRO A 66 6.44 23.02 -4.15
N THR A 67 5.96 24.24 -3.87
CA THR A 67 4.98 24.94 -4.73
C THR A 67 5.60 25.47 -6.02
N LEU A 68 6.89 25.82 -5.99
CA LEU A 68 7.72 26.24 -7.12
C LEU A 68 9.00 25.39 -7.12
N ASP A 69 9.66 25.28 -8.27
CA ASP A 69 10.96 24.61 -8.35
C ASP A 69 11.96 25.18 -7.32
N THR A 70 12.57 24.31 -6.50
CA THR A 70 13.51 24.70 -5.43
C THR A 70 14.63 23.67 -5.23
N MET A 71 15.64 24.02 -4.43
CA MET A 71 16.74 23.11 -4.11
C MET A 71 16.25 21.92 -3.26
N HIS A 72 16.57 20.70 -3.70
CA HIS A 72 16.25 19.48 -2.97
C HIS A 72 17.30 18.39 -3.25
N LYS A 73 17.56 17.50 -2.29
CA LYS A 73 18.54 16.40 -2.43
C LYS A 73 18.16 15.37 -3.49
N ASP A 74 16.85 15.20 -3.71
CA ASP A 74 16.26 14.45 -4.81
C ASP A 74 15.73 15.46 -5.84
N LEU A 75 16.39 15.55 -7.00
CA LEU A 75 16.07 16.51 -8.04
C LEU A 75 14.71 16.30 -8.69
N TYR A 76 14.09 15.12 -8.55
CA TYR A 76 12.70 14.94 -8.98
C TYR A 76 11.75 15.70 -8.04
N ARG A 77 12.00 15.62 -6.73
CA ARG A 77 11.22 16.31 -5.69
C ARG A 77 11.52 17.81 -5.59
N ALA A 78 12.51 18.30 -6.33
CA ALA A 78 12.78 19.71 -6.49
C ALA A 78 11.71 20.44 -7.33
N ARG A 79 10.85 19.72 -8.06
CA ARG A 79 9.93 20.29 -9.05
C ARG A 79 8.57 20.67 -8.44
N ALA A 80 7.93 21.71 -8.98
CA ALA A 80 6.64 22.22 -8.54
C ALA A 80 5.54 21.13 -8.53
N ALA A 81 4.99 20.86 -7.34
CA ALA A 81 4.07 19.75 -7.08
C ALA A 81 2.76 19.83 -7.88
N ALA A 82 2.19 21.02 -8.01
CA ALA A 82 0.88 21.22 -8.64
C ALA A 82 0.91 21.14 -10.17
N LEU A 83 2.10 21.03 -10.78
CA LEU A 83 2.28 21.09 -12.23
C LEU A 83 2.87 19.79 -12.82
N SER A 84 3.25 18.83 -11.98
CA SER A 84 4.07 17.70 -12.39
C SER A 84 3.56 16.37 -11.83
N MET A 85 3.71 15.31 -12.63
CA MET A 85 3.74 13.94 -12.13
C MET A 85 5.19 13.58 -11.82
N ILE A 86 5.53 13.43 -10.54
CA ILE A 86 6.92 13.34 -10.08
C ILE A 86 7.25 11.88 -9.74
N PRO A 87 8.07 11.18 -10.55
CA PRO A 87 8.53 9.85 -10.20
C PRO A 87 9.53 9.93 -9.05
N THR A 88 9.39 9.05 -8.06
CA THR A 88 10.34 8.94 -6.96
C THR A 88 10.40 7.51 -6.41
N SER A 89 11.46 7.22 -5.67
CA SER A 89 11.62 5.95 -4.97
C SER A 89 10.66 5.86 -3.78
N THR A 90 10.28 4.64 -3.40
CA THR A 90 9.53 4.39 -2.16
C THR A 90 10.07 3.14 -1.47
N GLY A 91 10.22 3.23 -0.15
CA GLY A 91 10.57 2.08 0.69
C GLY A 91 9.36 1.21 1.06
N ALA A 92 8.14 1.62 0.71
CA ALA A 92 6.92 1.04 1.28
C ALA A 92 6.74 -0.45 0.95
N ALA A 93 7.01 -0.86 -0.29
CA ALA A 93 6.96 -2.26 -0.71
C ALA A 93 8.03 -3.11 0.00
N LYS A 94 9.25 -2.59 0.14
CA LYS A 94 10.34 -3.26 0.85
C LYS A 94 10.03 -3.40 2.35
N ALA A 95 9.39 -2.38 2.94
CA ALA A 95 8.97 -2.38 4.34
C ALA A 95 7.89 -3.43 4.64
N VAL A 96 7.11 -3.88 3.64
CA VAL A 96 6.22 -5.04 3.82
C VAL A 96 7.01 -6.27 4.28
N GLY A 97 8.25 -6.46 3.83
CA GLY A 97 9.11 -7.55 4.29
C GLY A 97 9.53 -7.47 5.76
N LEU A 98 9.40 -6.30 6.41
CA LEU A 98 9.61 -6.15 7.86
C LEU A 98 8.37 -6.58 8.66
N VAL A 99 7.19 -6.46 8.05
CA VAL A 99 5.89 -6.76 8.66
C VAL A 99 5.45 -8.20 8.38
N LEU A 100 5.75 -8.68 7.17
CA LEU A 100 5.47 -10.01 6.64
C LEU A 100 6.80 -10.64 6.19
N PRO A 101 7.57 -11.27 7.10
CA PRO A 101 8.93 -11.76 6.81
C PRO A 101 9.02 -12.71 5.62
N GLN A 102 7.97 -13.50 5.36
CA GLN A 102 7.89 -14.42 4.22
C GLN A 102 7.80 -13.72 2.85
N LEU A 103 7.55 -12.40 2.83
CA LEU A 103 7.55 -11.54 1.65
C LEU A 103 8.85 -10.72 1.48
N LYS A 104 9.82 -10.89 2.39
CA LYS A 104 11.11 -10.20 2.30
C LYS A 104 11.79 -10.48 0.96
N GLY A 105 12.08 -9.42 0.21
CA GLY A 105 12.73 -9.48 -1.10
C GLY A 105 11.81 -9.86 -2.27
N LYS A 106 10.51 -10.11 -2.03
CA LYS A 106 9.55 -10.48 -3.09
C LYS A 106 8.79 -9.29 -3.68
N LEU A 107 8.68 -8.20 -2.92
CA LEU A 107 7.97 -6.99 -3.33
C LEU A 107 8.95 -5.83 -3.47
N ASP A 108 8.88 -5.13 -4.59
CA ASP A 108 9.52 -3.84 -4.79
C ASP A 108 8.50 -2.83 -5.35
N GLY A 109 8.88 -1.56 -5.44
CA GLY A 109 7.97 -0.56 -6.00
C GLY A 109 8.53 0.82 -6.20
N SER A 110 7.70 1.66 -6.81
CA SER A 110 7.97 3.06 -7.10
C SER A 110 6.76 3.92 -6.77
N SER A 111 6.95 5.25 -6.75
CA SER A 111 5.88 6.20 -6.52
C SER A 111 5.86 7.25 -7.62
N ILE A 112 4.65 7.71 -7.95
CA ILE A 112 4.42 8.90 -8.75
C ILE A 112 3.63 9.87 -7.87
N ARG A 113 4.20 11.03 -7.55
CA ARG A 113 3.46 12.09 -6.87
C ARG A 113 2.60 12.82 -7.89
N VAL A 114 1.35 13.11 -7.54
CA VAL A 114 0.39 13.78 -8.44
C VAL A 114 -0.23 15.02 -7.79
N PRO A 115 -0.78 15.97 -8.58
CA PRO A 115 -1.44 17.19 -8.11
C PRO A 115 -2.78 16.99 -7.37
N THR A 116 -2.91 15.96 -6.52
CA THR A 116 -4.05 15.76 -5.63
C THR A 116 -3.67 16.11 -4.19
N PRO A 117 -4.54 16.80 -3.43
CA PRO A 117 -4.21 17.29 -2.09
C PRO A 117 -4.20 16.18 -1.04
N ASN A 118 -5.03 15.15 -1.23
CA ASN A 118 -5.13 14.01 -0.34
C ASN A 118 -5.71 12.81 -1.10
N VAL A 119 -5.66 11.65 -0.44
CA VAL A 119 -5.95 10.32 -0.96
C VAL A 119 -4.96 9.87 -2.02
N SER A 120 -4.46 8.67 -1.78
CA SER A 120 -3.48 8.00 -2.61
C SER A 120 -3.98 6.61 -2.97
N VAL A 121 -3.28 5.97 -3.91
CA VAL A 121 -3.63 4.64 -4.36
C VAL A 121 -2.40 3.77 -4.52
N VAL A 122 -2.53 2.51 -4.14
CA VAL A 122 -1.59 1.43 -4.42
C VAL A 122 -2.10 0.63 -5.60
N ASP A 123 -1.26 0.42 -6.60
CA ASP A 123 -1.47 -0.49 -7.72
C ASP A 123 -0.41 -1.60 -7.64
N LEU A 124 -0.84 -2.77 -7.15
CA LEU A 124 0.02 -3.94 -6.95
C LEU A 124 -0.19 -4.93 -8.11
N LYS A 125 0.91 -5.29 -8.76
CA LYS A 125 0.95 -6.41 -9.70
C LYS A 125 1.76 -7.53 -9.06
N PHE A 126 1.25 -8.75 -9.05
CA PHE A 126 1.96 -9.88 -8.46
C PHE A 126 1.70 -11.19 -9.21
N VAL A 127 2.61 -12.14 -8.99
CA VAL A 127 2.50 -13.52 -9.46
C VAL A 127 2.15 -14.42 -8.28
N PRO A 128 0.96 -15.06 -8.27
CA PRO A 128 0.59 -16.07 -7.29
C PRO A 128 1.30 -17.41 -7.54
N LYS A 129 1.39 -18.27 -6.52
CA LYS A 129 2.01 -19.60 -6.65
C LYS A 129 1.18 -20.60 -7.48
N ARG A 130 -0.08 -20.26 -7.77
CA ARG A 130 -0.99 -21.04 -8.62
C ARG A 130 -1.82 -20.07 -9.45
N ASN A 131 -2.40 -20.56 -10.54
CA ASN A 131 -3.37 -19.77 -11.29
C ASN A 131 -4.60 -19.45 -10.41
N VAL A 132 -5.11 -18.24 -10.57
CA VAL A 132 -6.29 -17.71 -9.86
C VAL A 132 -7.25 -17.03 -10.83
N THR A 133 -8.47 -16.75 -10.38
CA THR A 133 -9.41 -15.85 -11.06
C THR A 133 -9.61 -14.54 -10.30
N ALA A 134 -10.20 -13.54 -10.96
CA ALA A 134 -10.52 -12.26 -10.31
C ALA A 134 -11.55 -12.45 -9.19
N GLU A 135 -12.49 -13.38 -9.37
CA GLU A 135 -13.51 -13.74 -8.39
C GLU A 135 -12.89 -14.37 -7.14
N GLU A 136 -11.90 -15.27 -7.29
CA GLU A 136 -11.18 -15.84 -6.15
C GLU A 136 -10.44 -14.75 -5.36
N VAL A 137 -9.74 -13.86 -6.06
CA VAL A 137 -9.00 -12.74 -5.45
C VAL A 137 -9.95 -11.82 -4.66
N ASN A 138 -11.04 -11.40 -5.31
CA ASN A 138 -12.04 -10.53 -4.70
C ASN A 138 -12.74 -11.20 -3.51
N ALA A 139 -13.06 -12.49 -3.60
CA ALA A 139 -13.69 -13.23 -2.51
C ALA A 139 -12.77 -13.34 -1.28
N ALA A 140 -11.47 -13.59 -1.49
CA ALA A 140 -10.50 -13.65 -0.39
C ALA A 140 -10.37 -12.30 0.33
N ILE A 141 -10.28 -11.20 -0.44
CA ILE A 141 -10.21 -9.85 0.12
C ILE A 141 -11.49 -9.50 0.87
N LYS A 142 -12.66 -9.75 0.26
CA LYS A 142 -13.95 -9.48 0.89
C LYS A 142 -14.10 -10.22 2.22
N ALA A 143 -13.75 -11.50 2.27
CA ALA A 143 -13.83 -12.30 3.49
C ALA A 143 -12.92 -11.76 4.61
N ALA A 144 -11.73 -11.26 4.26
CA ALA A 144 -10.83 -10.65 5.22
C ALA A 144 -11.32 -9.28 5.71
N ALA A 145 -11.81 -8.43 4.80
CA ALA A 145 -12.38 -7.11 5.08
C ALA A 145 -13.62 -7.20 6.00
N GLU A 146 -14.51 -8.17 5.75
CA GLU A 146 -15.70 -8.41 6.57
C GLU A 146 -15.39 -9.22 7.85
N GLY A 147 -14.16 -9.72 7.99
CA GLY A 147 -13.72 -10.63 9.04
C GLY A 147 -12.51 -10.12 9.82
N GLU A 148 -11.36 -10.78 9.67
CA GLU A 148 -10.17 -10.58 10.51
C GLU A 148 -9.54 -9.17 10.40
N LEU A 149 -9.82 -8.43 9.32
CA LEU A 149 -9.32 -7.07 9.07
C LEU A 149 -10.42 -6.01 9.08
N LYS A 150 -11.58 -6.30 9.67
CA LYS A 150 -12.69 -5.33 9.77
C LYS A 150 -12.24 -4.04 10.45
N GLY A 151 -12.54 -2.90 9.81
CA GLY A 151 -12.11 -1.57 10.26
C GLY A 151 -10.68 -1.19 9.87
N ILE A 152 -9.93 -2.09 9.21
CA ILE A 152 -8.58 -1.85 8.69
C ILE A 152 -8.57 -1.93 7.15
N LEU A 153 -9.21 -2.97 6.61
CA LEU A 153 -9.37 -3.20 5.17
C LEU A 153 -10.85 -3.10 4.82
N ASP A 154 -11.18 -2.22 3.88
CA ASP A 154 -12.51 -2.11 3.28
C ASP A 154 -12.57 -2.78 1.89
N TYR A 155 -13.75 -3.22 1.48
CA TYR A 155 -14.00 -3.85 0.18
C TYR A 155 -15.04 -3.05 -0.61
N VAL A 156 -14.56 -2.34 -1.63
CA VAL A 156 -15.36 -1.36 -2.36
C VAL A 156 -15.75 -1.88 -3.73
N THR A 157 -17.05 -1.80 -4.04
CA THR A 157 -17.64 -2.19 -5.33
C THR A 157 -18.24 -1.03 -6.11
N GLY A 158 -18.30 0.16 -5.50
CA GLY A 158 -18.85 1.36 -6.15
C GLY A 158 -17.88 1.98 -7.15
N PRO A 159 -18.36 2.67 -8.20
CA PRO A 159 -17.53 3.42 -9.13
C PRO A 159 -17.05 4.74 -8.51
N LEU A 160 -16.18 4.62 -7.49
CA LEU A 160 -15.67 5.75 -6.71
C LEU A 160 -14.33 6.24 -7.26
N VAL A 161 -13.99 7.49 -6.96
CA VAL A 161 -12.73 8.15 -7.29
C VAL A 161 -12.03 8.62 -6.02
N SER A 162 -10.81 9.15 -6.13
CA SER A 162 -9.95 9.43 -4.96
C SER A 162 -10.64 10.26 -3.88
N ILE A 163 -11.36 11.33 -4.23
CA ILE A 163 -11.96 12.23 -3.23
C ILE A 163 -13.03 11.55 -2.37
N ASP A 164 -13.65 10.46 -2.85
CA ASP A 164 -14.67 9.73 -2.12
C ASP A 164 -14.11 9.00 -0.89
N PHE A 165 -12.79 8.80 -0.83
CA PHE A 165 -12.08 8.18 0.28
C PHE A 165 -11.44 9.20 1.23
N ASN A 166 -11.63 10.50 0.98
CA ASN A 166 -11.11 11.51 1.89
C ASN A 166 -11.85 11.42 3.22
N HIS A 167 -11.10 11.38 4.31
CA HIS A 167 -11.58 11.14 5.66
C HIS A 167 -12.12 9.72 5.91
N ASP A 168 -11.79 8.77 5.03
CA ASP A 168 -11.96 7.35 5.32
C ASP A 168 -10.90 6.90 6.33
N SER A 169 -11.35 6.30 7.44
CA SER A 169 -10.47 5.85 8.53
C SER A 169 -9.80 4.49 8.29
N HIS A 170 -10.18 3.76 7.24
CA HIS A 170 -9.54 2.49 6.91
C HIS A 170 -8.11 2.72 6.42
N SER A 171 -7.21 1.78 6.74
CA SER A 171 -5.84 1.82 6.21
C SER A 171 -5.79 1.52 4.72
N SER A 172 -6.78 0.80 4.20
CA SER A 172 -6.81 0.26 2.85
C SER A 172 -8.25 0.06 2.40
N SER A 173 -8.66 0.71 1.32
CA SER A 173 -10.00 0.54 0.71
C SER A 173 -9.84 -0.10 -0.67
N PHE A 174 -10.05 -1.42 -0.75
CA PHE A 174 -9.77 -2.24 -1.92
C PHE A 174 -10.82 -2.03 -3.02
N ALA A 175 -10.37 -1.67 -4.23
CA ALA A 175 -11.26 -1.43 -5.38
C ALA A 175 -11.49 -2.72 -6.17
N ALA A 176 -12.61 -3.41 -5.90
CA ALA A 176 -12.89 -4.74 -6.42
C ALA A 176 -13.06 -4.81 -7.96
N ASP A 177 -13.56 -3.75 -8.56
CA ASP A 177 -13.77 -3.59 -9.99
C ASP A 177 -12.44 -3.47 -10.78
N GLN A 178 -11.38 -3.04 -10.09
CA GLN A 178 -10.04 -2.86 -10.64
C GLN A 178 -9.19 -4.14 -10.62
N THR A 179 -9.66 -5.22 -9.99
CA THR A 179 -8.99 -6.53 -10.03
C THR A 179 -8.94 -7.05 -11.47
N LYS A 180 -7.74 -7.35 -11.95
CA LYS A 180 -7.50 -7.99 -13.25
C LYS A 180 -6.60 -9.19 -13.07
N VAL A 181 -6.88 -10.26 -13.81
CA VAL A 181 -6.03 -11.43 -13.91
C VAL A 181 -5.73 -11.69 -15.36
N LEU A 182 -4.45 -11.64 -15.73
CA LEU A 182 -3.96 -11.96 -17.05
C LEU A 182 -3.33 -13.36 -17.03
N GLU A 183 -3.77 -14.21 -17.95
CA GLU A 183 -3.29 -15.60 -18.11
C GLU A 183 -3.29 -16.44 -16.81
N GLY A 184 -4.16 -16.08 -15.87
CA GLY A 184 -4.32 -16.77 -14.58
C GLY A 184 -3.27 -16.44 -13.53
N ASN A 185 -2.12 -15.85 -13.88
CA ASN A 185 -0.97 -15.71 -12.96
C ASN A 185 -0.32 -14.33 -12.93
N LEU A 186 -0.77 -13.36 -13.72
CA LEU A 186 -0.42 -11.96 -13.51
C LEU A 186 -1.65 -11.23 -12.99
N VAL A 187 -1.66 -11.02 -11.67
CA VAL A 187 -2.77 -10.39 -10.98
C VAL A 187 -2.43 -8.93 -10.73
N ARG A 188 -3.36 -8.03 -11.08
CA ARG A 188 -3.31 -6.61 -10.74
C ARG A 188 -4.47 -6.30 -9.80
N VAL A 189 -4.17 -5.67 -8.67
CA VAL A 189 -5.16 -5.15 -7.72
C VAL A 189 -4.87 -3.70 -7.38
N LEU A 190 -5.91 -2.99 -6.96
CA LEU A 190 -5.84 -1.56 -6.63
C LEU A 190 -6.49 -1.33 -5.27
N SER A 191 -5.87 -0.47 -4.45
CA SER A 191 -6.43 -0.07 -3.17
C SER A 191 -6.18 1.41 -2.90
N TRP A 192 -7.25 2.10 -2.54
CA TRP A 192 -7.20 3.50 -2.09
C TRP A 192 -6.80 3.57 -0.62
N TYR A 193 -6.34 4.75 -0.21
CA TYR A 193 -6.12 5.11 1.19
C TYR A 193 -6.10 6.63 1.31
N ASP A 194 -6.81 7.15 2.31
CA ASP A 194 -6.46 8.46 2.84
C ASP A 194 -5.04 8.35 3.44
N ASN A 195 -4.16 9.27 3.04
CA ASN A 195 -2.74 9.18 3.40
C ASN A 195 -2.39 9.99 4.66
N GLU A 196 -3.36 10.67 5.27
CA GLU A 196 -3.24 11.42 6.52
C GLU A 196 -4.00 10.74 7.67
#